data_AF-L5LMM0-F1
#
_entry.id   AF-L5LMM0-F1
#
_cell.length_a   1.000
_cell.length_b   1.000
_cell.length_c   1.000
_cell.angle_alpha   90.00
_cell.angle_beta   90.00
_cell.angle_gamma   90.00
#
_symmetry.space_group_name_H-M   'P 1'
#
loop_
_entity.id
_entity.type
_entity.pdbx_description
1 polymer ?
#
loop_
_entity_poly.entity_id
_entity_poly.type
_entity_poly.pdbx_seq_one_letter_code
_entity_poly.pdbx_strand_id
1 'polypeptide(L)'
;MGSHKPRGLLWLVSQLNQGQLEGVAWLDQSRRRFHIPWKQGLRQDAQQEDFGIFEAWAEASGAYTPDLPTWKRNSRSALNRKEVLV
;
A
#
# COMPACT_ATOMS: atom_id res chain seq x y z
N MET A 1 -24.41 -3.68 -3.14
CA MET A 1 -23.79 -2.85 -2.09
C MET A 1 -22.57 -2.20 -2.71
N GLY A 2 -22.56 -0.88 -2.88
CA GLY A 2 -21.42 -0.20 -3.51
C GLY A 2 -20.24 -0.16 -2.56
N SER A 3 -19.23 -0.98 -2.79
CA SER A 3 -17.99 -0.90 -2.02
C SER A 3 -17.34 0.45 -2.29
N HIS A 4 -17.35 1.34 -1.30
CA HIS A 4 -16.67 2.62 -1.37
C HIS A 4 -15.16 2.37 -1.47
N LYS A 5 -14.60 2.58 -2.67
CA LYS A 5 -13.16 2.45 -2.88
C LYS A 5 -12.44 3.43 -1.93
N PRO A 6 -11.53 2.95 -1.07
CA PRO A 6 -10.82 3.82 -0.14
C PRO A 6 -10.04 4.91 -0.88
N ARG A 7 -9.96 6.10 -0.29
CA ARG A 7 -9.02 7.12 -0.73
C ARG A 7 -7.61 6.64 -0.39
N GLY A 8 -6.72 6.60 -1.39
CA GLY A 8 -5.42 5.92 -1.31
C GLY A 8 -4.57 6.35 -0.12
N LEU A 9 -4.43 7.66 0.11
CA LEU A 9 -3.62 8.18 1.21
C LEU A 9 -4.28 7.95 2.58
N LEU A 10 -5.59 8.16 2.71
CA LEU A 10 -6.29 7.94 3.99
C LEU A 10 -6.23 6.47 4.44
N TRP A 11 -6.38 5.54 3.49
CA TRP A 11 -6.24 4.12 3.79
C TRP A 11 -4.80 3.77 4.17
N LEU A 12 -3.80 4.26 3.43
CA LEU A 12 -2.40 4.02 3.76
C LEU A 12 -2.03 4.53 5.15
N VAL A 13 -2.49 5.73 5.53
CA VAL A 13 -2.31 6.29 6.88
C VAL A 13 -2.90 5.37 7.94
N SER A 14 -4.07 4.76 7.67
CA SER A 14 -4.70 3.82 8.59
C SER A 14 -3.84 2.56 8.77
N GLN A 15 -3.31 1.99 7.69
CA GLN A 15 -2.41 0.84 7.75
C GLN A 15 -1.12 1.16 8.52
N LEU A 16 -0.52 2.34 8.28
CA LEU A 16 0.68 2.79 9.00
C LEU A 16 0.42 2.98 10.51
N ASN A 17 -0.78 3.43 10.89
CA ASN A 17 -1.17 3.58 12.28
C ASN A 17 -1.43 2.24 12.99
N GLN A 18 -1.91 1.24 12.25
CA GLN A 18 -2.15 -0.11 12.77
C GLN A 18 -0.84 -0.90 12.98
N GLY A 19 0.18 -0.62 12.17
CA GLY A 19 1.51 -1.24 12.31
C GLY A 19 1.53 -2.76 12.14
N GLN A 20 0.58 -3.33 11.40
CA GLN A 20 0.43 -4.78 11.21
C GLN A 20 1.24 -5.33 10.02
N LEU A 21 1.67 -4.45 9.12
CA LEU A 21 2.40 -4.83 7.91
C LEU A 21 3.89 -4.60 8.12
N GLU A 22 4.68 -5.68 8.05
CA GLU A 22 6.11 -5.60 8.26
C GLU A 22 6.79 -4.68 7.24
N GLY A 23 7.75 -3.89 7.73
CA GLY A 23 8.45 -2.89 6.93
C GLY A 23 7.61 -1.67 6.53
N VAL A 24 6.30 -1.64 6.79
CA VAL A 24 5.43 -0.49 6.53
C VAL A 24 5.22 0.29 7.83
N ALA A 25 5.94 1.40 7.98
CA ALA A 25 5.95 2.14 9.23
C ALA A 25 6.20 3.64 9.05
N TRP A 26 5.77 4.41 10.05
CA TRP A 26 6.19 5.79 10.22
C TRP A 26 7.69 5.85 10.54
N LEU A 27 8.41 6.77 9.89
CA LEU A 27 9.84 7.01 10.13
C LEU A 27 10.09 8.10 11.18
N ASP A 28 9.05 8.84 11.55
CA ASP A 28 9.11 9.89 12.56
C ASP A 28 7.83 9.97 13.38
N GLN A 29 7.95 10.48 14.61
CA GLN A 29 6.81 10.69 15.51
C GLN A 29 5.81 11.71 14.97
N SER A 30 6.26 12.63 14.10
CA SER A 30 5.37 13.62 13.47
C SER A 30 4.46 13.01 12.40
N ARG A 31 4.65 11.74 12.05
CA ARG A 31 3.88 10.99 11.04
C ARG A 31 3.83 11.72 9.69
N ARG A 32 4.97 12.27 9.27
CA ARG A 32 5.10 12.98 7.99
C ARG A 32 5.89 12.19 6.96
N ARG A 33 6.78 11.29 7.42
CA ARG A 33 7.54 10.37 6.57
C ARG A 33 7.24 8.95 6.96
N PHE A 34 7.12 8.10 5.95
CA PHE A 34 6.87 6.68 6.11
C PHE A 34 7.73 5.89 5.14
N HIS A 35 7.85 4.59 5.41
CA HIS A 35 8.52 3.63 4.56
C HIS A 35 7.54 2.58 4.07
N ILE A 36 7.69 2.17 2.81
CA ILE A 36 6.97 1.06 2.19
C ILE A 36 8.01 0.17 1.52
N PRO A 37 8.06 -1.14 1.83
CA PRO A 37 8.91 -2.08 1.11
C PRO A 37 8.52 -2.11 -0.37
N TRP A 38 9.51 -1.89 -1.25
CA TRP A 38 9.30 -1.86 -2.70
C TRP A 38 10.30 -2.76 -3.43
N LYS A 39 10.38 -4.01 -2.99
CA LYS A 39 11.34 -4.97 -3.53
C LYS A 39 10.95 -5.41 -4.95
N GLN A 40 11.94 -5.76 -5.76
CA GLN A 40 11.69 -6.38 -7.07
C GLN A 40 11.25 -7.83 -6.87
N GLY A 41 10.15 -8.23 -7.50
CA GLY A 41 9.54 -9.56 -7.27
C GLY A 41 10.38 -10.74 -7.76
N LEU A 42 11.31 -10.51 -8.68
CA LEU A 42 12.21 -11.55 -9.23
C LEU A 42 13.48 -11.73 -8.40
N ARG A 43 13.65 -10.98 -7.30
CA ARG A 43 14.82 -11.16 -6.44
C ARG A 43 14.70 -12.45 -5.64
N GLN A 44 15.80 -13.17 -5.51
CA GLN A 44 15.86 -14.42 -4.75
C GLN A 44 15.51 -14.24 -3.27
N ASP A 45 15.82 -13.07 -2.71
CA ASP A 45 15.54 -12.73 -1.32
C ASP A 45 14.14 -12.09 -1.13
N ALA A 46 13.32 -12.01 -2.17
CA ALA A 46 11.96 -11.48 -2.05
C ALA A 46 11.06 -12.42 -1.25
N GLN A 47 10.36 -11.89 -0.26
CA GLN A 47 9.41 -12.63 0.57
C GLN A 47 8.00 -12.04 0.43
N GLN A 48 6.97 -12.75 0.90
CA GLN A 48 5.60 -12.27 0.82
C GLN A 48 5.41 -10.98 1.64
N GLU A 49 6.11 -10.85 2.77
CA GLU A 49 6.03 -9.65 3.62
C GLU A 49 6.46 -8.38 2.89
N ASP A 50 7.40 -8.47 1.94
CA ASP A 50 7.83 -7.33 1.10
C ASP A 50 6.69 -6.76 0.24
N PHE A 51 5.58 -7.48 0.12
CA PHE A 51 4.48 -7.16 -0.79
C PHE A 51 3.12 -7.01 -0.11
N GLY A 52 3.01 -7.27 1.20
CA GLY A 52 1.73 -7.35 1.92
C GLY A 52 0.87 -6.08 1.80
N ILE A 53 1.48 -4.89 1.73
CA ILE A 53 0.72 -3.64 1.52
C ILE A 53 0.03 -3.56 0.16
N PHE A 54 0.63 -4.13 -0.89
CA PHE A 54 0.08 -4.09 -2.23
C PHE A 54 -1.09 -5.07 -2.36
N GLU A 55 -0.97 -6.23 -1.71
CA GLU A 55 -2.04 -7.22 -1.57
C GLU A 55 -3.23 -6.64 -0.79
N ALA A 56 -2.98 -6.10 0.41
CA ALA A 56 -4.01 -5.48 1.24
C ALA A 56 -4.72 -4.32 0.53
N TRP A 57 -4.00 -3.53 -0.28
CA TRP A 57 -4.62 -2.49 -1.11
C TRP A 57 -5.51 -3.08 -2.20
N ALA A 58 -5.10 -4.16 -2.83
CA ALA A 58 -5.88 -4.83 -3.87
C ALA A 58 -7.21 -5.37 -3.29
N GLU A 59 -7.16 -5.97 -2.11
CA GLU A 59 -8.35 -6.40 -1.36
C GLU A 59 -9.24 -5.21 -0.99
N ALA A 60 -8.68 -4.20 -0.32
CA ALA A 60 -9.44 -3.04 0.17
C ALA A 60 -10.05 -2.21 -0.97
N SER A 61 -9.41 -2.16 -2.13
CA SER A 61 -9.91 -1.45 -3.31
C SER A 61 -10.91 -2.25 -4.15
N GLY A 62 -11.17 -3.51 -3.78
CA GLY A 62 -12.04 -4.43 -4.52
C GLY A 62 -11.47 -4.88 -5.87
N ALA A 63 -10.16 -4.71 -6.08
CA ALA A 63 -9.45 -5.00 -7.33
C ALA A 63 -8.41 -6.12 -7.15
N TYR A 64 -8.70 -7.07 -6.26
CA TYR A 64 -7.85 -8.22 -6.01
C TYR A 64 -7.84 -9.18 -7.21
N THR A 65 -6.63 -9.54 -7.63
CA THR A 65 -6.30 -10.49 -8.69
C THR A 65 -5.03 -11.20 -8.26
N PRO A 66 -4.80 -12.50 -8.44
CA PRO A 66 -3.58 -13.16 -7.96
C PRO A 66 -2.32 -12.81 -8.80
N ASP A 67 -2.00 -11.52 -8.93
CA ASP A 67 -0.90 -10.98 -9.75
C ASP A 67 -0.21 -9.80 -9.05
N LEU A 68 0.98 -10.08 -8.50
CA LEU A 68 1.81 -9.11 -7.77
C LEU A 68 2.19 -7.86 -8.61
N PRO A 69 2.60 -7.99 -9.89
CA PRO A 69 2.84 -6.82 -10.75
C PRO A 69 1.64 -5.88 -10.84
N THR A 70 0.42 -6.42 -10.98
CA THR A 70 -0.82 -5.64 -11.04
C THR A 70 -1.06 -4.89 -9.73
N TRP A 71 -0.90 -5.53 -8.58
CA TRP A 71 -1.05 -4.89 -7.27
C TRP A 71 -0.10 -3.70 -7.09
N LYS A 72 1.19 -3.89 -7.40
CA LYS A 72 2.21 -2.84 -7.32
C LYS A 72 1.90 -1.66 -8.23
N ARG A 73 1.50 -1.94 -9.48
CA ARG A 73 1.14 -0.90 -10.45
C ARG A 73 -0.05 -0.06 -9.97
N ASN A 74 -1.10 -0.73 -9.50
CA ASN A 74 -2.32 -0.07 -9.04
C ASN A 74 -2.09 0.75 -7.78
N SER A 75 -1.33 0.20 -6.82
CA SER A 75 -0.96 0.90 -5.59
C SER A 75 -0.13 2.14 -5.88
N ARG A 76 0.89 2.04 -6.74
CA ARG A 76 1.69 3.19 -7.19
C ARG A 76 0.81 4.27 -7.81
N SER A 77 -0.12 3.87 -8.68
CA SER A 77 -1.04 4.81 -9.30
C SER A 77 -1.91 5.51 -8.25
N ALA A 78 -2.44 4.77 -7.27
CA ALA A 78 -3.26 5.33 -6.19
C ALA A 78 -2.50 6.35 -5.33
N LEU A 79 -1.24 6.07 -4.98
CA LEU A 79 -0.39 6.97 -4.19
C LEU A 79 0.08 8.21 -4.98
N ASN A 80 0.28 8.06 -6.30
CA ASN A 80 0.71 9.16 -7.16
C ASN A 80 -0.42 10.10 -7.58
N ARG A 81 -1.68 9.73 -7.36
CA ARG A 81 -2.78 10.68 -7.55
C ARG A 81 -2.63 11.75 -6.47
N LYS A 82 -2.21 12.94 -6.89
CA LYS A 82 -2.26 14.12 -6.04
C LYS A 82 -3.73 14.30 -5.64
N GLU A 83 -4.08 13.98 -4.40
CA GLU A 83 -5.25 14.60 -3.80
C GLU A 83 -4.91 16.08 -3.76
N VAL A 84 -5.48 16.85 -4.71
CA VAL A 84 -5.56 18.29 -4.53
C VAL A 84 -6.49 18.45 -3.33
N LEU A 85 -5.88 18.52 -2.15
CA LEU A 85 -6.53 19.00 -0.96
C LEU A 85 -6.72 20.50 -1.19
N VAL A 86 -7.85 20.85 -1.81
CA VAL A 86 -8.40 22.21 -1.77
C VAL A 86 -9.06 22.40 -0.41
#